data_AF-A0A6L4Z7F4-F1
#
_entry.id   AF-A0A6L4Z7F4-F1
#
_cell.length_a   1.000
_cell.length_b   1.000
_cell.length_c   1.000
_cell.angle_alpha   90.00
_cell.angle_beta   90.00
_cell.angle_gamma   90.00
#
_symmetry.space_group_name_H-M   'P 1'
#
loop_
_entity.id
_entity.type
_entity.pdbx_description
1 polymer ?
#
loop_
_entity_poly.entity_id
_entity_poly.type
_entity_poly.pdbx_seq_one_letter_code
_entity_poly.pdbx_strand_id
1 'polypeptide(L)' 'MSNFRKQPAIGTDAWLSLVFRFFIIRNDIGLPLQLPDYDGDGCWTHFNKLFNQFRFNHAIGYPF' A
#
# COMPACT_ATOMS: atom_id res chain seq x y z
N MET A 1 4.04 -4.92 -30.69
CA MET A 1 4.11 -6.06 -29.75
C MET A 1 4.27 -5.50 -28.35
N SER A 2 3.23 -5.61 -27.53
CA SER A 2 3.23 -5.16 -26.13
C SER A 2 4.04 -6.15 -25.30
N ASN A 3 5.26 -5.77 -24.92
CA ASN A 3 6.04 -6.52 -23.94
C ASN A 3 5.44 -6.25 -22.55
N PHE A 4 4.37 -6.97 -22.18
CA PHE A 4 3.90 -7.01 -20.80
C PHE A 4 5.00 -7.66 -19.94
N ARG A 5 5.90 -6.84 -19.42
CA ARG A 5 6.98 -7.29 -18.55
C ARG A 5 6.33 -7.56 -17.19
N LYS A 6 6.15 -8.83 -16.83
CA LYS A 6 5.75 -9.24 -15.48
C LYS A 6 6.88 -8.89 -14.51
N GLN A 7 6.94 -7.63 -14.08
CA GLN A 7 7.82 -7.21 -13.00
C GLN A 7 7.11 -7.51 -11.67
N PRO A 8 7.77 -8.20 -10.72
CA PRO A 8 7.22 -8.36 -9.39
C PRO A 8 7.13 -6.99 -8.71
N ALA A 9 5.99 -6.69 -8.09
CA ALA A 9 5.92 -5.60 -7.15
C ALA A 9 6.63 -6.02 -5.85
N ILE A 10 7.60 -5.23 -5.41
CA ILE A 10 8.35 -5.48 -4.17
C ILE A 10 8.15 -4.28 -3.26
N GLY A 11 7.84 -4.53 -2.00
CA GLY A 11 7.69 -3.50 -0.99
C GLY A 11 8.02 -4.06 0.38
N THR A 12 8.26 -3.16 1.32
CA THR A 12 8.36 -3.49 2.74
C THR A 12 7.26 -2.74 3.48
N ASP A 13 6.69 -3.38 4.49
CA ASP A 13 5.67 -2.77 5.34
C ASP A 13 6.01 -2.96 6.82
N ALA A 14 5.49 -2.03 7.62
CA ALA A 14 5.46 -2.11 9.07
C ALA A 14 4.02 -1.90 9.51
N TRP A 15 3.58 -2.67 10.50
CA TRP A 15 2.22 -2.58 11.02
C TRP A 15 2.19 -2.49 12.53
N LEU A 16 1.16 -1.82 13.03
CA LEU A 16 0.80 -1.75 14.43
C LEU A 16 -0.64 -2.24 14.59
N SER A 17 -0.82 -3.28 15.39
CA SER A 17 -2.14 -3.81 15.72
C SER A 17 -2.42 -3.62 17.22
N LEU A 18 -3.51 -2.91 17.52
CA LEU A 18 -4.03 -2.72 18.86
C LEU A 18 -5.28 -3.59 19.02
N VAL A 19 -5.19 -4.59 19.90
CA VAL A 19 -6.27 -5.53 20.15
C VAL A 19 -7.02 -5.12 21.42
N PHE A 20 -8.30 -4.76 21.26
CA PHE A 20 -9.22 -4.53 22.38
C PHE A 20 -10.21 -5.69 22.45
N ARG A 21 -10.90 -5.82 23.60
CA ARG A 21 -11.88 -6.90 23.82
C ARG A 21 -13.00 -6.93 22.79
N PHE A 22 -13.38 -5.78 22.23
CA PHE A 22 -14.54 -5.65 21.34
C PHE A 22 -14.20 -5.23 19.91
N PHE A 23 -12.98 -4.76 19.66
CA PHE A 23 -12.53 -4.34 18.34
C PHE A 23 -11.00 -4.39 18.24
N ILE A 24 -10.50 -4.48 17.02
CA ILE A 24 -9.08 -4.44 16.69
C ILE A 24 -8.85 -3.22 15.81
N ILE A 25 -7.85 -2.42 16.14
CA ILE A 25 -7.39 -1.31 15.30
C ILE A 25 -6.05 -1.70 14.69
N ARG A 26 -5.94 -1.65 13.37
CA ARG A 26 -4.71 -1.92 12.63
C ARG A 26 -4.31 -0.71 11.81
N ASN A 27 -3.05 -0.32 11.94
CA ASN A 27 -2.42 0.71 11.12
C ASN A 27 -1.23 0.09 10.41
N ASP A 28 -1.22 0.15 9.08
CA ASP A 28 -0.14 -0.33 8.25
C ASP A 28 0.50 0.84 7.52
N ILE A 29 1.84 0.87 7.51
CA ILE A 29 2.63 1.79 6.69
C ILE A 29 3.56 0.98 5.79
N GLY A 30 3.38 1.13 4.48
CA GLY A 30 4.14 0.42 3.45
C GLY A 30 5.00 1.36 2.63
N LEU A 31 6.19 0.89 2.26
CA LEU A 31 7.10 1.51 1.31
C LEU A 31 7.27 0.57 0.09
N PRO A 32 6.61 0.84 -1.05
CA PRO A 32 6.93 0.21 -2.32
C PRO A 32 8.39 0.47 -2.73
N LEU A 33 9.18 -0.60 -2.88
CA LEU A 33 10.57 -0.57 -3.31
C LEU A 33 10.69 -0.74 -4.85
N GLN A 34 9.77 -1.50 -5.43
CA GLN A 34 9.64 -1.70 -6.87
C GLN A 34 8.16 -1.76 -7.22
N LEU A 35 7.73 -0.82 -8.07
CA LEU A 35 6.42 -0.88 -8.72
C LEU A 35 6.64 -1.40 -10.15
N PRO A 36 5.79 -2.30 -10.65
CA PRO A 36 5.85 -2.69 -12.06
C PRO A 36 5.62 -1.46 -12.94
N ASP A 37 6.45 -1.28 -13.97
CA ASP A 37 6.25 -0.27 -15.01
C ASP A 37 4.90 -0.54 -15.67
N TYR A 38 3.95 0.33 -15.40
CA TYR A 38 2.65 0.35 -16.06
C TYR A 38 2.68 1.44 -17.13
N ASP A 39 2.91 1.05 -18.39
CA ASP A 39 2.82 1.91 -19.59
C ASP A 39 1.36 2.25 -19.95
N GLY A 40 0.53 2.58 -18.96
CA GLY A 40 -0.88 2.92 -19.17
C GLY A 40 -1.20 4.26 -18.50
N ASP A 41 -1.60 5.22 -19.33
CA ASP A 41 -2.09 6.57 -18.99
C ASP A 41 -3.29 6.56 -18.03
N GLY A 42 -3.06 6.17 -16.78
CA GLY A 42 -3.99 6.28 -15.67
C GLY A 42 -3.42 7.25 -14.64
N CYS A 43 -3.60 8.55 -14.86
CA CYS A 43 -3.16 9.60 -13.97
C CYS A 43 -3.87 9.48 -12.62
N TRP A 44 -3.28 8.76 -11.67
CA TRP A 44 -3.63 8.91 -10.26
C TRP A 44 -2.93 10.16 -9.77
N THR A 45 -3.68 11.25 -9.63
CA THR A 45 -3.22 12.56 -9.12
C THR A 45 -2.25 12.38 -7.95
N HIS A 46 -0.97 12.55 -8.22
CA HIS A 46 0.11 12.44 -7.24
C HIS A 46 0.16 13.70 -6.38
N PHE A 47 -0.52 13.68 -5.23
CA PHE A 47 -0.31 14.67 -4.20
C PHE A 47 1.01 14.38 -3.48
N ASN A 48 1.95 15.33 -3.54
CA ASN A 48 3.24 15.35 -2.84
C ASN A 48 4.17 14.14 -3.07
N LYS A 49 5.19 14.31 -3.92
CA LYS A 49 6.22 13.30 -4.28
C LYS A 49 6.89 12.57 -3.10
N LEU A 50 6.93 13.16 -1.90
CA LEU A 50 7.52 12.56 -0.69
C LEU A 50 6.53 11.64 0.07
N PHE A 51 5.24 12.01 0.15
CA PHE A 51 4.23 11.20 0.84
C PHE A 51 3.57 10.16 -0.08
N ASN A 52 3.60 10.39 -1.38
CA ASN A 52 3.08 9.47 -2.39
C ASN A 52 3.93 8.18 -2.53
N GLN A 53 5.10 8.15 -1.92
CA GLN A 53 5.95 6.95 -1.81
C GLN A 53 5.53 6.04 -0.66
N PHE A 54 4.77 6.53 0.33
CA PHE A 54 4.29 5.71 1.43
C PHE A 54 2.81 5.37 1.23
N ARG A 55 2.45 4.12 1.53
CA ARG A 55 1.07 3.65 1.57
C ARG A 55 0.65 3.55 3.04
N PHE A 56 -0.42 4.24 3.40
CA PHE A 56 -0.98 4.16 4.75
C PHE A 56 -2.35 3.48 4.67
N ASN A 57 -2.54 2.42 5.44
CA ASN A 57 -3.82 1.74 5.58
C ASN A 57 -4.25 1.76 7.03
N HIS A 58 -5.52 2.09 7.25
CA HIS A 58 -6.15 2.04 8.56
C HIS A 58 -7.35 1.09 8.50
N ALA A 59 -7.42 0.15 9.43
CA ALA A 59 -8.50 -0.82 9.52
C ALA A 59 -9.01 -0.95 10.95
N ILE A 60 -10.34 -1.08 11.07
CA ILE A 60 -11.03 -1.40 12.32
C ILE A 60 -11.79 -2.69 12.09
N GLY A 61 -11.46 -3.72 12.87
CA GLY A 61 -12.11 -5.03 12.82
C GLY A 61 -12.91 -5.29 14.10
N TYR A 62 -13.94 -6.11 13.99
CA TYR A 62 -14.69 -6.64 15.13
C TYR A 62 -14.43 -8.16 15.19
N PRO A 63 -14.10 -8.73 16.36
CA PRO A 63 -13.78 -10.16 16.48
C PRO A 63 -15.04 -11.07 16.53
N PHE A 64 -16.22 -10.55 16.18
CA PHE A 64 -17.52 -11.22 16.28
C PHE A 64 -18.32 -11.13 14.97
#